data_AF-A0A1I0K508-F1
#
_entry.id   AF-A0A1I0K508-F1
#
_cell.length_a   1.000
_cell.length_b   1.000
_cell.length_c   1.000
_cell.angle_alpha   90.00
_cell.angle_beta   90.00
_cell.angle_gamma   90.00
#
_symmetry.space_group_name_H-M   'P 1'
#
loop_
_entity.id
_entity.type
_entity.pdbx_description
1 polymer ?
#
loop_
_entity_poly.entity_id
_entity_poly.type
_entity_poly.pdbx_seq_one_letter_code
_entity_poly.pdbx_strand_id
1 'polypeptide(L)'
;MTGRMNALLAVLLALPLASGTAPAARSCGGHPLDFDGDGRPDLAVAAPYDRDRAGSVAVLYGSGTKVTLTQGDGAEPGDSFGSALAVGDFDGDGCADLAVGVSEEFVGERVPGGDGNGVVQLFRGSPDGLVKGEELALPEPSSDRFGAALAAGDLDGDGKDELVVGAPSHRSGGAVAVYGLKGREPYVITQRTKWVRQAAQVTDQWGAALATGDFDGDG
;
A
#
# COMPACT_ATOMS: atom_id res chain seq x y z
N MET A 1 -64.34 50.07 6.21
CA MET A 1 -63.28 49.06 6.35
C MET A 1 -61.96 49.74 5.99
N THR A 2 -61.21 50.19 7.00
CA THR A 2 -59.90 50.85 6.84
C THR A 2 -58.83 49.91 7.37
N GLY A 3 -58.01 49.34 6.49
CA GLY A 3 -56.87 48.49 6.87
C GLY A 3 -55.59 49.33 6.92
N ARG A 4 -54.98 49.45 8.11
CA ARG A 4 -53.64 50.02 8.30
C ARG A 4 -52.60 48.92 8.09
N MET A 5 -51.63 49.13 7.19
CA MET A 5 -50.44 48.30 7.07
C MET A 5 -49.31 48.87 7.93
N ASN A 6 -48.83 48.08 8.89
CA ASN A 6 -47.62 48.34 9.66
C ASN A 6 -46.40 47.89 8.83
N ALA A 7 -45.42 48.77 8.66
CA ALA A 7 -44.10 48.41 8.15
C ALA A 7 -43.19 48.02 9.32
N LEU A 8 -42.73 46.76 9.36
CA LEU A 8 -41.65 46.33 10.24
C LEU A 8 -40.30 46.66 9.58
N LEU A 9 -39.45 47.40 10.28
CA LEU A 9 -38.07 47.68 9.91
C LEU A 9 -37.18 46.55 10.48
N ALA A 10 -36.57 45.73 9.63
CA ALA A 10 -35.58 44.75 10.04
C ALA A 10 -34.18 45.39 10.00
N VAL A 11 -33.51 45.47 11.14
CA VAL A 11 -32.10 45.87 11.24
C VAL A 11 -31.24 44.63 11.00
N LEU A 12 -30.49 44.61 9.90
CA LEU A 12 -29.53 43.56 9.57
C LEU A 12 -28.22 43.83 10.31
N LEU A 13 -27.85 42.98 11.27
CA LEU A 13 -26.54 43.02 11.94
C LEU A 13 -25.52 42.32 11.03
N ALA A 14 -24.56 43.07 10.46
CA ALA A 14 -23.46 42.50 9.70
C ALA A 14 -22.31 42.09 10.66
N LEU A 15 -22.10 40.78 10.83
CA LEU A 15 -20.92 40.23 11.49
C LEU A 15 -19.76 40.19 10.47
N PRO A 16 -18.56 40.68 10.81
CA PRO A 16 -17.41 40.56 9.91
C PRO A 16 -16.94 39.10 9.85
N LEU A 17 -16.92 38.53 8.64
CA LEU A 17 -16.26 37.26 8.37
C LEU A 17 -14.75 37.46 8.53
N ALA A 18 -14.17 36.92 9.61
CA ALA A 18 -12.73 36.78 9.72
C ALA A 18 -12.26 35.74 8.69
N SER A 19 -11.59 36.20 7.64
CA SER A 19 -10.94 35.36 6.64
C SER A 19 -9.65 34.78 7.22
N GLY A 20 -9.77 33.79 8.10
CA GLY A 20 -8.63 32.97 8.50
C GLY A 20 -8.25 32.06 7.34
N THR A 21 -7.14 32.34 6.67
CA THR A 21 -6.51 31.36 5.78
C THR A 21 -6.04 30.21 6.67
N ALA A 22 -6.65 29.02 6.53
CA ALA A 22 -6.08 27.81 7.11
C ALA A 22 -4.63 27.68 6.61
N PRO A 23 -3.68 27.29 7.47
CA PRO A 23 -2.33 26.96 7.00
C PRO A 23 -2.46 25.92 5.89
N ALA A 24 -1.72 26.11 4.79
CA ALA A 24 -1.66 25.12 3.73
C ALA A 24 -1.27 23.76 4.35
N ALA A 25 -1.96 22.69 3.94
CA ALA A 25 -1.56 21.35 4.32
C ALA A 25 -0.08 21.17 3.94
N ARG A 26 0.72 20.63 4.86
CA ARG A 26 2.09 20.24 4.51
C ARG A 26 1.97 19.18 3.43
N SER A 27 2.60 19.41 2.28
CA SER A 27 2.69 18.41 1.23
C SER A 27 4.06 17.75 1.33
N CYS A 28 4.12 16.44 1.16
CA CYS A 28 5.39 15.76 1.04
C CYS A 28 6.06 16.18 -0.28
N GLY A 29 7.33 16.53 -0.22
CA GLY A 29 8.05 17.17 -1.33
C GLY A 29 8.43 16.25 -2.48
N GLY A 30 7.84 15.04 -2.58
CA GLY A 30 8.24 14.01 -3.54
C GLY A 30 9.63 13.43 -3.24
N HIS A 31 10.05 13.44 -1.98
CA HIS A 31 11.34 12.88 -1.58
C HIS A 31 11.21 11.36 -1.50
N PRO A 32 12.02 10.58 -2.25
CA PRO A 32 11.98 9.14 -2.14
C PRO A 32 12.28 8.68 -0.71
N LEU A 33 11.56 7.66 -0.26
CA LEU A 33 11.73 7.04 1.07
C LEU A 33 11.36 7.92 2.26
N ASP A 34 10.73 9.07 2.06
CA ASP A 34 10.29 9.99 3.11
C ASP A 34 8.79 9.79 3.38
N PHE A 35 8.47 9.03 4.42
CA PHE A 35 7.08 8.68 4.76
C PHE A 35 6.35 9.83 5.46
N ASP A 36 7.08 10.75 6.11
CA ASP A 36 6.50 11.87 6.87
C ASP A 36 6.71 13.27 6.25
N GLY A 37 7.33 13.33 5.07
CA GLY A 37 7.50 14.55 4.30
C GLY A 37 8.42 15.59 4.95
N ASP A 38 9.26 15.19 5.91
CA ASP A 38 10.15 16.10 6.63
C ASP A 38 11.46 16.43 5.85
N GLY A 39 11.64 15.81 4.68
CA GLY A 39 12.79 15.94 3.80
C GLY A 39 13.94 15.00 4.15
N ARG A 40 13.73 14.02 5.04
CA ARG A 40 14.72 13.01 5.41
C ARG A 40 14.18 11.62 5.08
N PRO A 41 15.02 10.72 4.54
CA PRO A 41 14.59 9.36 4.29
C PRO A 41 14.40 8.59 5.60
N ASP A 42 13.41 7.72 5.58
CA ASP A 42 13.01 6.86 6.68
C ASP A 42 13.48 5.41 6.47
N LEU A 43 13.34 4.59 7.51
CA LEU A 43 13.71 3.18 7.50
C LEU A 43 12.59 2.31 8.05
N ALA A 44 12.21 1.28 7.29
CA ALA A 44 11.35 0.18 7.75
C ALA A 44 12.14 -1.13 7.85
N VAL A 45 11.96 -1.87 8.94
CA VAL A 45 12.60 -3.16 9.20
C VAL A 45 11.56 -4.16 9.66
N ALA A 46 11.39 -5.26 8.93
CA ALA A 46 10.43 -6.29 9.25
C ALA A 46 10.96 -7.36 10.21
N ALA A 47 10.06 -7.91 11.03
CA ALA A 47 10.27 -9.06 11.88
C ALA A 47 9.07 -10.03 11.75
N PRO A 48 8.93 -10.76 10.62
CA PRO A 48 7.75 -11.58 10.34
C PRO A 48 7.53 -12.74 11.33
N TYR A 49 8.57 -13.15 12.06
CA TYR A 49 8.45 -14.22 13.08
C TYR A 49 8.23 -13.70 14.50
N ASP A 50 8.06 -12.39 14.69
CA ASP A 50 7.67 -11.80 15.97
C ASP A 50 6.21 -12.15 16.33
N ARG A 51 5.85 -12.06 17.62
CA ARG A 51 4.49 -12.29 18.14
C ARG A 51 3.83 -13.58 17.61
N ASP A 52 4.45 -14.73 17.90
CA ASP A 52 3.98 -16.05 17.42
C ASP A 52 3.81 -16.11 15.90
N ARG A 53 4.67 -15.39 15.17
CA ARG A 53 4.65 -15.24 13.71
C ARG A 53 3.45 -14.48 13.16
N ALA A 54 2.72 -13.75 13.99
CA ALA A 54 1.81 -12.71 13.49
C ALA A 54 2.60 -11.59 12.78
N GLY A 55 3.84 -11.33 13.24
CA GLY A 55 4.78 -10.42 12.59
C GLY A 55 4.69 -8.96 13.06
N SER A 56 5.70 -8.17 12.69
CA SER A 56 5.76 -6.72 12.94
C SER A 56 6.72 -6.02 12.00
N VAL A 57 6.58 -4.70 11.88
CA VAL A 57 7.54 -3.84 11.17
C VAL A 57 7.90 -2.66 12.07
N ALA A 58 9.18 -2.48 12.36
CA ALA A 58 9.68 -1.30 13.04
C ALA A 58 9.99 -0.20 12.01
N VAL A 59 9.53 1.02 12.26
CA VAL A 59 9.82 2.19 11.43
C VAL A 59 10.60 3.21 12.27
N LEU A 60 11.69 3.73 11.69
CA LEU A 60 12.48 4.84 12.20
C LEU A 60 12.37 5.98 11.20
N TYR A 61 11.67 7.04 11.61
CA TYR A 61 11.65 8.27 10.84
C TYR A 61 13.02 8.96 10.90
N GLY A 62 13.38 9.70 9.85
CA GLY A 62 14.63 10.45 9.75
C GLY A 62 14.78 11.52 10.83
N SER A 63 13.64 11.98 11.40
CA SER A 63 13.56 12.83 12.59
C SER A 63 14.00 12.15 13.90
N GLY A 64 14.04 10.81 13.93
CA GLY A 64 14.35 9.98 15.09
C GLY A 64 13.14 9.37 15.80
N THR A 65 11.91 9.73 15.39
CA THR A 65 10.67 9.11 15.88
C THR A 65 10.62 7.64 15.50
N LYS A 66 10.09 6.79 16.38
CA LYS A 66 10.00 5.34 16.15
C LYS A 66 8.58 4.86 16.35
N VAL A 67 8.10 4.03 15.42
CA VAL A 67 6.81 3.37 15.52
C VAL A 67 6.95 1.88 15.21
N THR A 68 5.97 1.10 15.63
CA THR A 68 5.87 -0.32 15.28
C THR A 68 4.52 -0.56 14.65
N LEU A 69 4.53 -1.09 13.44
CA LEU A 69 3.36 -1.49 12.68
C LEU A 69 3.09 -2.97 12.91
N THR A 70 1.80 -3.31 13.00
CA THR A 70 1.29 -4.68 13.05
C THR A 70 0.05 -4.77 12.16
N GLN A 71 -0.45 -5.98 11.93
CA GLN A 71 -1.71 -6.18 11.21
C GLN A 71 -2.92 -5.58 11.96
N GLY A 72 -2.82 -5.37 13.28
CA GLY A 72 -3.91 -4.83 14.12
C GLY A 72 -4.84 -5.93 14.64
N ASP A 73 -6.12 -5.62 14.78
CA ASP A 73 -7.11 -6.51 15.43
C ASP A 73 -7.38 -7.83 14.69
N GLY A 74 -6.97 -7.92 13.41
CA GLY A 74 -7.06 -9.14 12.60
C GLY A 74 -5.82 -10.04 12.67
N ALA A 75 -4.78 -9.66 13.42
CA ALA A 75 -3.53 -10.42 13.45
C ALA A 75 -3.72 -11.80 14.12
N GLU A 76 -3.36 -12.86 13.40
CA GLU A 76 -3.37 -14.24 13.84
C GLU A 76 -1.95 -14.84 13.91
N PRO A 77 -1.71 -15.86 14.75
CA PRO A 77 -0.44 -16.55 14.79
C PRO A 77 -0.13 -17.30 13.48
N GLY A 78 0.79 -16.77 12.69
CA GLY A 78 1.28 -17.39 11.46
C GLY A 78 1.36 -16.46 10.28
N ASP A 79 0.60 -15.37 10.26
CA ASP A 79 0.32 -14.54 9.07
C ASP A 79 1.57 -13.91 8.45
N SER A 80 2.64 -13.79 9.24
CA SER A 80 3.94 -13.31 8.80
C SER A 80 3.89 -11.88 8.25
N PHE A 81 3.21 -10.96 8.95
CA PHE A 81 3.23 -9.53 8.64
C PHE A 81 4.67 -9.00 8.60
N GLY A 82 5.06 -8.42 7.47
CA GLY A 82 6.46 -8.05 7.20
C GLY A 82 7.24 -9.13 6.44
N SER A 83 6.56 -10.08 5.81
CA SER A 83 7.19 -11.10 4.96
C SER A 83 7.98 -10.50 3.78
N ALA A 84 7.52 -9.36 3.26
CA ALA A 84 8.22 -8.52 2.29
C ALA A 84 7.85 -7.05 2.52
N LEU A 85 8.71 -6.13 2.05
CA LEU A 85 8.47 -4.69 2.08
C LEU A 85 8.77 -4.08 0.71
N ALA A 86 7.98 -3.09 0.30
CA ALA A 86 8.30 -2.19 -0.81
C ALA A 86 7.84 -0.77 -0.48
N VAL A 87 8.52 0.21 -1.08
CA VAL A 87 8.26 1.64 -0.88
C VAL A 87 8.02 2.27 -2.23
N GLY A 88 7.02 3.16 -2.32
CA GLY A 88 6.71 3.97 -3.50
C GLY A 88 5.62 4.98 -3.18
N ASP A 89 5.42 5.99 -4.02
CA ASP A 89 4.27 6.90 -3.94
C ASP A 89 3.08 6.28 -4.69
N PHE A 90 2.35 5.38 -4.03
CA PHE A 90 1.31 4.57 -4.67
C PHE A 90 -0.02 5.34 -4.85
N ASP A 91 -0.23 6.46 -4.16
CA ASP A 91 -1.43 7.29 -4.30
C ASP A 91 -1.21 8.64 -4.97
N GLY A 92 0.05 9.04 -5.17
CA GLY A 92 0.47 10.24 -5.90
C GLY A 92 0.38 11.52 -5.08
N ASP A 93 0.43 11.43 -3.74
CA ASP A 93 0.35 12.58 -2.84
C ASP A 93 1.73 13.21 -2.53
N GLY A 94 2.81 12.60 -3.02
CA GLY A 94 4.19 13.03 -2.87
C GLY A 94 4.87 12.51 -1.61
N CYS A 95 4.17 11.80 -0.71
CA CYS A 95 4.74 11.07 0.41
C CYS A 95 5.12 9.67 -0.07
N ALA A 96 6.19 9.11 0.47
CA ALA A 96 6.44 7.69 0.26
C ALA A 96 5.42 6.87 1.05
N ASP A 97 4.87 5.83 0.43
CA ASP A 97 4.04 4.81 1.07
C ASP A 97 4.85 3.55 1.37
N LEU A 98 4.32 2.70 2.25
CA LEU A 98 4.90 1.40 2.57
C LEU A 98 3.90 0.28 2.27
N ALA A 99 4.28 -0.64 1.39
CA ALA A 99 3.60 -1.91 1.18
C ALA A 99 4.21 -3.00 2.06
N VAL A 100 3.37 -3.71 2.81
CA VAL A 100 3.79 -4.78 3.73
C VAL A 100 3.13 -6.10 3.36
N GLY A 101 3.93 -7.09 2.99
CA GLY A 101 3.46 -8.43 2.71
C GLY A 101 3.04 -9.18 3.98
N VAL A 102 1.92 -9.88 3.90
CA VAL A 102 1.38 -10.76 4.94
C VAL A 102 1.15 -12.14 4.30
N SER A 103 2.23 -12.76 3.84
CA SER A 103 2.17 -13.85 2.86
C SER A 103 1.51 -15.13 3.36
N GLU A 104 1.32 -15.29 4.67
CA GLU A 104 0.71 -16.47 5.27
C GLU A 104 -0.69 -16.19 5.83
N GLU A 105 -1.25 -15.00 5.57
CA GLU A 105 -2.63 -14.64 5.92
C GLU A 105 -3.64 -15.58 5.26
N PHE A 106 -4.68 -15.96 5.99
CA PHE A 106 -5.80 -16.76 5.45
C PHE A 106 -7.02 -15.87 5.29
N VAL A 107 -7.48 -15.71 4.04
CA VAL A 107 -8.77 -15.08 3.76
C VAL A 107 -9.87 -16.10 4.09
N GLY A 108 -10.29 -16.13 5.35
CA GLY A 108 -11.29 -17.06 5.86
C GLY A 108 -10.71 -18.13 6.78
N GLU A 109 -11.21 -19.37 6.71
CA GLU A 109 -10.77 -20.42 7.63
C GLU A 109 -9.36 -20.91 7.29
N ARG A 110 -8.48 -20.90 8.31
CA ARG A 110 -7.15 -21.48 8.23
C ARG A 110 -7.19 -22.95 7.85
N VAL A 111 -6.38 -23.32 6.85
CA VAL A 111 -6.19 -24.71 6.44
C VAL A 111 -4.90 -25.27 7.05
N PRO A 112 -4.97 -26.24 7.98
CA PRO A 112 -3.76 -26.80 8.59
C PRO A 112 -2.80 -27.40 7.56
N GLY A 113 -1.55 -26.93 7.55
CA GLY A 113 -0.51 -27.39 6.63
C GLY A 113 -0.62 -26.85 5.20
N GLY A 114 -1.61 -26.00 4.91
CA GLY A 114 -1.65 -25.21 3.69
C GLY A 114 -0.84 -23.92 3.82
N ASP A 115 -0.36 -23.40 2.71
CA ASP A 115 0.14 -22.03 2.65
C ASP A 115 -1.05 -21.05 2.78
N GLY A 116 -0.78 -19.87 3.33
CA GLY A 116 -1.76 -18.79 3.37
C GLY A 116 -2.17 -18.31 1.98
N ASN A 117 -3.32 -17.64 1.92
CA ASN A 117 -3.71 -16.91 0.73
C ASN A 117 -2.73 -15.78 0.44
N GLY A 118 -2.36 -15.08 1.51
CA GLY A 118 -1.51 -13.91 1.46
C GLY A 118 -2.27 -12.65 1.06
N VAL A 119 -1.89 -11.55 1.70
CA VAL A 119 -2.37 -10.20 1.39
C VAL A 119 -1.20 -9.22 1.41
N VAL A 120 -1.43 -8.00 0.91
CA VAL A 120 -0.52 -6.87 1.10
C VAL A 120 -1.27 -5.75 1.78
N GLN A 121 -0.78 -5.33 2.95
CA GLN A 121 -1.29 -4.16 3.64
C GLN A 121 -0.52 -2.91 3.19
N LEU A 122 -1.23 -1.91 2.68
CA LEU A 122 -0.64 -0.60 2.41
C LEU A 122 -0.69 0.29 3.65
N PHE A 123 0.36 1.08 3.85
CA PHE A 123 0.42 2.20 4.77
C PHE A 123 0.74 3.45 3.96
N ARG A 124 -0.17 4.44 4.00
CA ARG A 124 0.01 5.70 3.29
C ARG A 124 0.93 6.62 4.08
N GLY A 125 1.89 7.24 3.40
CA GLY A 125 2.67 8.34 3.94
C GLY A 125 1.78 9.54 4.24
N SER A 126 2.19 10.37 5.19
CA SER A 126 1.53 11.65 5.45
C SER A 126 2.44 12.52 6.30
N PRO A 127 2.23 13.85 6.35
CA PRO A 127 2.99 14.73 7.25
C PRO A 127 2.94 14.38 8.75
N ASP A 128 2.01 13.51 9.16
CA ASP A 128 1.87 13.02 10.52
C ASP A 128 2.42 11.57 10.70
N GLY A 129 3.04 11.03 9.65
CA GLY A 129 3.59 9.67 9.56
C GLY A 129 2.68 8.67 8.82
N LEU A 130 3.07 7.40 8.85
CA LEU A 130 2.37 6.30 8.18
C LEU A 130 0.98 6.03 8.77
N VAL A 131 -0.02 5.94 7.90
CA VAL A 131 -1.42 5.62 8.23
C VAL A 131 -1.82 4.31 7.55
N LYS A 132 -2.44 3.38 8.30
CA LYS A 132 -2.91 2.11 7.73
C LYS A 132 -3.97 2.36 6.65
N GLY A 133 -3.71 1.87 5.45
CA GLY A 133 -4.55 2.04 4.25
C GLY A 133 -5.29 0.76 3.86
N GLU A 134 -5.47 0.60 2.55
CA GLU A 134 -6.16 -0.56 1.96
C GLU A 134 -5.33 -1.85 2.08
N GLU A 135 -6.05 -2.97 2.02
CA GLU A 135 -5.49 -4.30 1.90
C GLU A 135 -5.75 -4.83 0.49
N LEU A 136 -4.69 -5.35 -0.13
CA LEU A 136 -4.72 -5.92 -1.47
C LEU A 136 -4.66 -7.44 -1.39
N ALA A 137 -5.50 -8.10 -2.18
CA ALA A 137 -5.53 -9.55 -2.34
C ALA A 137 -5.84 -9.91 -3.80
N LEU A 138 -5.61 -11.17 -4.17
CA LEU A 138 -6.09 -11.69 -5.44
C LEU A 138 -7.62 -11.92 -5.38
N PRO A 139 -8.38 -11.65 -6.46
CA PRO A 139 -9.84 -11.81 -6.48
C PRO A 139 -10.35 -13.22 -6.18
N GLU A 140 -9.56 -14.24 -6.52
CA GLU A 140 -9.85 -15.64 -6.22
C GLU A 140 -8.80 -16.19 -5.24
N PRO A 141 -9.04 -16.08 -3.93
CA PRO A 141 -8.08 -16.54 -2.94
C PRO A 141 -7.87 -18.05 -3.02
N SER A 142 -6.62 -18.46 -3.27
CA SER A 142 -6.10 -19.82 -3.03
C SER A 142 -4.81 -19.75 -2.24
N SER A 143 -4.18 -20.88 -1.90
CA SER A 143 -2.88 -20.92 -1.20
C SER A 143 -1.75 -20.37 -2.08
N ASP A 144 -1.68 -19.05 -2.19
CA ASP A 144 -0.91 -18.35 -3.22
C ASP A 144 0.34 -17.67 -2.68
N ARG A 145 0.39 -17.45 -1.36
CA ARG A 145 1.40 -16.65 -0.69
C ARG A 145 1.54 -15.26 -1.32
N PHE A 146 0.42 -14.64 -1.69
CA PHE A 146 0.41 -13.31 -2.25
C PHE A 146 1.04 -12.31 -1.27
N GLY A 147 1.95 -11.47 -1.75
CA GLY A 147 2.75 -10.58 -0.89
C GLY A 147 4.06 -11.20 -0.39
N ALA A 148 4.43 -12.41 -0.83
CA ALA A 148 5.72 -13.04 -0.46
C ALA A 148 6.95 -12.34 -1.06
N ALA A 149 6.77 -11.57 -2.13
CA ALA A 149 7.78 -10.69 -2.69
C ALA A 149 7.11 -9.41 -3.17
N LEU A 150 7.78 -8.27 -3.01
CA LEU A 150 7.30 -6.95 -3.42
C LEU A 150 8.40 -6.20 -4.15
N ALA A 151 8.02 -5.42 -5.15
CA ALA A 151 8.84 -4.41 -5.79
C ALA A 151 7.94 -3.24 -6.21
N ALA A 152 8.51 -2.05 -6.42
CA ALA A 152 7.74 -0.85 -6.74
C ALA A 152 8.50 0.07 -7.70
N GLY A 153 7.77 0.94 -8.39
CA GLY A 153 8.30 2.01 -9.23
C GLY A 153 7.27 2.50 -10.24
N ASP A 154 7.44 3.71 -10.77
CA ASP A 154 6.62 4.25 -11.85
C ASP A 154 6.92 3.49 -13.16
N LEU A 155 6.07 2.51 -13.49
CA LEU A 155 6.27 1.59 -14.62
C LEU A 155 5.51 2.03 -15.87
N ASP A 156 4.57 2.97 -15.76
CA ASP A 156 3.83 3.52 -16.88
C ASP A 156 4.05 5.03 -17.14
N GLY A 157 4.87 5.67 -16.31
CA GLY A 157 5.35 7.05 -16.47
C GLY A 157 4.29 8.09 -16.12
N ASP A 158 3.31 7.74 -15.28
CA ASP A 158 2.23 8.65 -14.88
C ASP A 158 2.51 9.46 -13.60
N GLY A 159 3.65 9.21 -12.97
CA GLY A 159 4.12 9.89 -11.77
C GLY A 159 3.63 9.25 -10.47
N LYS A 160 2.95 8.10 -10.52
CA LYS A 160 2.65 7.25 -9.37
C LYS A 160 3.45 5.97 -9.49
N ASP A 161 3.92 5.45 -8.36
CA ASP A 161 4.59 4.16 -8.38
C ASP A 161 3.55 3.04 -8.51
N GLU A 162 3.82 2.07 -9.38
CA GLU A 162 3.13 0.79 -9.39
C GLU A 162 3.69 -0.14 -8.30
N LEU A 163 2.82 -0.99 -7.76
CA LEU A 163 3.21 -2.08 -6.88
C LEU A 163 3.20 -3.42 -7.63
N VAL A 164 4.34 -4.11 -7.62
CA VAL A 164 4.51 -5.46 -8.17
C VAL A 164 4.51 -6.47 -7.03
N VAL A 165 3.57 -7.41 -7.06
CA VAL A 165 3.34 -8.39 -5.98
C VAL A 165 3.55 -9.82 -6.48
N GLY A 166 4.41 -10.56 -5.78
CA GLY A 166 4.65 -11.98 -6.04
C GLY A 166 3.68 -12.89 -5.29
N ALA A 167 3.25 -13.96 -5.95
CA ALA A 167 2.43 -15.04 -5.41
C ALA A 167 3.01 -16.40 -5.85
N PRO A 168 4.14 -16.83 -5.25
CA PRO A 168 4.91 -17.97 -5.75
C PRO A 168 4.20 -19.32 -5.61
N SER A 169 3.22 -19.45 -4.71
CA SER A 169 2.43 -20.68 -4.57
C SER A 169 1.17 -20.67 -5.44
N HIS A 170 0.93 -19.62 -6.24
CA HIS A 170 -0.28 -19.51 -7.05
C HIS A 170 -0.34 -20.56 -8.17
N ARG A 171 -1.25 -21.53 -8.01
CA ARG A 171 -1.62 -22.57 -8.99
C ARG A 171 -0.40 -23.19 -9.71
N SER A 172 -0.45 -23.33 -11.03
CA SER A 172 0.49 -24.08 -11.86
C SER A 172 1.87 -23.41 -12.04
N GLY A 173 2.46 -22.84 -10.98
CA GLY A 173 3.85 -22.39 -10.96
C GLY A 173 4.12 -20.99 -10.44
N GLY A 174 3.09 -20.28 -9.97
CA GLY A 174 3.20 -18.93 -9.39
C GLY A 174 2.65 -17.83 -10.29
N ALA A 175 2.48 -16.64 -9.71
CA ALA A 175 1.99 -15.45 -10.39
C ALA A 175 2.68 -14.18 -9.87
N VAL A 176 2.62 -13.13 -10.68
CA VAL A 176 2.99 -11.76 -10.32
C VAL A 176 1.84 -10.84 -10.72
N ALA A 177 1.40 -9.96 -9.84
CA ALA A 177 0.37 -8.97 -10.12
C ALA A 177 0.95 -7.56 -10.05
N VAL A 178 0.60 -6.69 -11.00
CA VAL A 178 0.98 -5.28 -11.01
C VAL A 178 -0.25 -4.42 -10.75
N TYR A 179 -0.23 -3.66 -9.66
CA TYR A 179 -1.27 -2.71 -9.25
C TYR A 179 -0.79 -1.28 -9.53
N GLY A 180 -1.71 -0.36 -9.81
CA GLY A 180 -1.41 1.06 -10.05
C GLY A 180 -1.57 1.48 -11.52
N LEU A 181 -1.35 0.56 -12.46
CA LEU A 181 -1.38 0.83 -13.90
C LEU A 181 -2.63 1.59 -14.35
N LYS A 182 -2.41 2.71 -15.04
CA LYS A 182 -3.44 3.67 -15.39
C LYS A 182 -4.60 3.05 -16.18
N GLY A 183 -5.79 3.12 -15.59
CA GLY A 183 -7.04 2.68 -16.21
C GLY A 183 -7.12 1.17 -16.41
N ARG A 184 -6.37 0.39 -15.63
CA ARG A 184 -6.34 -1.07 -15.71
C ARG A 184 -6.63 -1.70 -14.35
N GLU A 185 -7.33 -2.83 -14.40
CA GLU A 185 -7.30 -3.81 -13.32
C GLU A 185 -5.87 -4.37 -13.17
N PRO A 186 -5.54 -5.01 -12.03
CA PRO A 186 -4.21 -5.54 -11.82
C PRO A 186 -3.74 -6.43 -12.97
N TYR A 187 -2.57 -6.15 -13.52
CA TYR A 187 -2.01 -6.93 -14.63
C TYR A 187 -1.31 -8.17 -14.08
N VAL A 188 -1.87 -9.35 -14.37
CA VAL A 188 -1.33 -10.63 -13.88
C VAL A 188 -0.37 -11.26 -14.91
N ILE A 189 0.84 -11.53 -14.45
CA ILE A 189 1.93 -12.18 -15.19
C ILE A 189 2.14 -13.58 -14.62
N THR A 190 2.14 -14.58 -15.49
CA THR A 190 2.51 -15.96 -15.16
C THR A 190 3.63 -16.41 -16.11
N GLN A 191 4.24 -17.56 -15.84
CA GLN A 191 5.18 -18.19 -16.79
C GLN A 191 4.61 -18.36 -18.21
N ARG A 192 3.28 -18.46 -18.34
CA ARG A 192 2.59 -18.62 -19.64
C ARG A 192 2.26 -17.30 -20.34
N THR A 193 2.48 -16.15 -19.70
CA THR A 193 2.22 -14.84 -20.31
C THR A 193 3.00 -14.70 -21.63
N LYS A 194 2.38 -14.06 -22.64
CA LYS A 194 2.81 -14.06 -24.04
C LYS A 194 4.27 -13.65 -24.27
N TRP A 195 4.84 -12.80 -23.43
CA TRP A 195 6.22 -12.34 -23.54
C TRP A 195 7.21 -13.17 -22.70
N VAL A 196 6.73 -13.98 -21.74
CA VAL A 196 7.55 -14.89 -20.90
C VAL A 196 7.72 -16.26 -21.59
N ARG A 197 6.61 -16.89 -22.02
CA ARG A 197 6.56 -18.15 -22.79
C ARG A 197 7.34 -19.34 -22.18
N GLN A 198 7.23 -19.55 -20.88
CA GLN A 198 7.80 -20.70 -20.19
C GLN A 198 6.73 -21.77 -19.92
N ALA A 199 7.16 -23.04 -19.85
CA ALA A 199 6.33 -24.10 -19.27
C ALA A 199 6.25 -23.89 -17.76
N ALA A 200 5.09 -24.17 -17.17
CA ALA A 200 4.82 -23.88 -15.77
C ALA A 200 4.54 -25.18 -15.02
N GLN A 201 5.27 -25.42 -13.93
CA GLN A 201 5.10 -26.53 -12.99
C GLN A 201 4.78 -26.00 -11.60
N VAL A 202 4.00 -26.75 -10.82
CA VAL A 202 3.57 -26.36 -9.47
C VAL A 202 4.70 -26.02 -8.49
N THR A 203 5.94 -26.42 -8.78
CA THR A 203 7.12 -26.18 -7.94
C THR A 203 7.99 -25.01 -8.39
N ASP A 204 7.62 -24.28 -9.45
CA ASP A 204 8.53 -23.32 -10.10
C ASP A 204 8.67 -22.00 -9.32
N GLN A 205 7.74 -21.70 -8.41
CA GLN A 205 7.80 -20.53 -7.53
C GLN A 205 7.98 -19.19 -8.28
N TRP A 206 7.35 -19.05 -9.45
CA TRP A 206 7.34 -17.80 -10.23
C TRP A 206 6.84 -16.64 -9.37
N GLY A 207 7.61 -15.56 -9.30
CA GLY A 207 7.31 -14.41 -8.44
C GLY A 207 7.86 -14.51 -7.02
N ALA A 208 8.68 -15.51 -6.68
CA ALA A 208 9.33 -15.59 -5.36
C ALA A 208 10.37 -14.48 -5.08
N ALA A 209 10.83 -13.79 -6.12
CA ALA A 209 11.69 -12.62 -6.02
C ALA A 209 11.37 -11.66 -7.16
N LEU A 210 11.42 -10.36 -6.88
CA LEU A 210 11.07 -9.30 -7.81
C LEU A 210 12.09 -8.17 -7.76
N ALA A 211 12.28 -7.52 -8.89
CA ALA A 211 13.04 -6.28 -9.02
C ALA A 211 12.42 -5.45 -10.14
N THR A 212 12.40 -4.14 -9.94
CA THR A 212 11.99 -3.12 -10.90
C THR A 212 13.17 -2.19 -11.16
N GLY A 213 13.15 -1.53 -12.31
CA GLY A 213 14.19 -0.58 -12.70
C GLY A 213 14.22 -0.37 -14.20
N ASP A 214 14.80 0.76 -14.59
CA ASP A 214 15.10 1.07 -15.99
C ASP A 214 16.36 0.31 -16.42
N PHE A 215 16.16 -0.82 -17.11
CA PHE A 215 17.25 -1.71 -17.50
C PHE A 215 17.79 -1.42 -18.92
N ASP A 216 17.08 -0.65 -19.72
CA ASP A 216 17.39 -0.33 -21.12
C ASP A 216 17.54 1.18 -21.41
N GLY A 217 17.27 2.04 -20.43
CA GLY A 217 17.59 3.46 -20.44
C GLY A 217 16.53 4.35 -21.09
N ASP A 218 15.28 3.89 -21.22
CA ASP A 218 14.20 4.66 -21.87
C ASP A 218 13.36 5.50 -20.90
N GLY A 219 13.61 5.34 -19.59
CA GLY A 219 12.97 6.10 -18.51
C GLY A 219 11.61 5.56 -18.15
#